data_AF-A0A9X3PQ39-F1
#
_entry.id   AF-A0A9X3PQ39-F1
#
_cell.length_a   1.000
_cell.length_b   1.000
_cell.length_c   1.000
_cell.angle_alpha   90.00
_cell.angle_beta   90.00
_cell.angle_gamma   90.00
#
_symmetry.space_group_name_H-M   'P 1'
#
loop_
_entity.id
_entity.type
_entity.pdbx_description
1 polymer ?
#
loop_
_entity_poly.entity_id
_entity_poly.type
_entity_poly.pdbx_seq_one_letter_code
_entity_poly.pdbx_strand_id
1 'polypeptide(L)'
;MTSRAGADSPDRDEVMAWVESVAAFCVEEWGLPPITGRILGLLMICDPPERSAGQIAEAIQASRASLTSNMRFLTTIGLVRKVRVPGDRTSYFRIEDDAWQKVIQRKLDGLGRFGAIAEQGLALTGEDGPGAERIHNAQRSLTWLRDLADDHPLEP
;
A
#
# COMPACT_ATOMS: atom_id res chain seq x y z
N MET A 1 26.06 -2.20 33.73
CA MET A 1 24.77 -2.16 34.45
C MET A 1 24.35 -0.70 34.58
N THR A 2 23.64 -0.21 33.57
CA THR A 2 22.85 1.02 33.60
C THR A 2 21.83 0.88 32.49
N SER A 3 20.66 0.38 32.90
CA SER A 3 19.46 0.26 32.10
C SER A 3 19.08 1.62 31.53
N ARG A 4 18.89 1.70 30.21
CA ARG A 4 18.17 2.77 29.53
C ARG A 4 16.84 2.23 28.99
N ALA A 5 16.13 1.45 29.81
CA ALA A 5 14.75 1.05 29.56
C ALA A 5 13.85 1.99 30.37
N GLY A 6 13.33 3.04 29.73
CA GLY A 6 12.45 4.02 30.39
C GLY A 6 12.30 5.35 29.66
N ALA A 7 12.34 5.38 28.32
CA ALA A 7 11.96 6.56 27.54
C ALA A 7 10.80 6.15 26.61
N ASP A 8 9.60 6.57 27.03
CA ASP A 8 8.25 6.48 26.48
C ASP A 8 8.01 5.61 25.23
N SER A 9 7.33 4.48 25.45
CA SER A 9 6.40 3.98 24.43
C SER A 9 5.30 5.03 24.24
N PRO A 10 4.94 5.38 23.00
CA PRO A 10 3.93 6.41 22.75
C PRO A 10 2.60 6.03 23.42
N ASP A 11 1.89 7.03 23.94
CA ASP A 11 0.57 6.80 24.51
C ASP A 11 -0.38 6.25 23.43
N ARG A 12 -1.34 5.44 23.86
CA ARG A 12 -2.35 4.84 22.99
C ARG A 12 -3.10 5.90 22.18
N ASP A 13 -3.38 7.05 22.78
CA ASP A 13 -4.09 8.13 22.10
C ASP A 13 -3.25 8.77 20.99
N GLU A 14 -1.93 8.89 21.18
CA GLU A 14 -0.99 9.36 20.15
C GLU A 14 -0.90 8.38 18.98
N VAL A 15 -0.77 7.09 19.30
CA VAL A 15 -0.80 6.01 18.30
C VAL A 15 -2.08 6.07 17.48
N MET A 16 -3.23 6.19 18.13
CA MET A 16 -4.51 6.25 17.45
C MET A 16 -4.70 7.53 16.63
N ALA A 17 -4.20 8.68 17.09
CA ALA A 17 -4.22 9.92 16.30
C ALA A 17 -3.39 9.81 15.02
N TRP A 18 -2.22 9.16 15.08
CA TRP A 18 -1.42 8.88 13.90
C TRP A 18 -2.11 7.86 12.97
N VAL A 19 -2.75 6.81 13.52
CA VAL A 19 -3.55 5.85 12.73
C VAL A 19 -4.69 6.54 11.98
N GLU A 20 -5.39 7.48 12.61
CA GLU A 20 -6.45 8.26 11.95
C GLU A 20 -5.89 9.22 10.89
N SER A 21 -4.68 9.73 11.06
CA SER A 21 -4.01 10.55 10.04
C SER A 21 -3.71 9.74 8.77
N VAL A 22 -3.24 8.50 8.92
CA VAL A 22 -3.07 7.55 7.79
C VAL A 22 -4.42 7.22 7.17
N ALA A 23 -5.46 7.05 7.99
CA ALA A 23 -6.81 6.79 7.50
C ALA A 23 -7.36 7.95 6.64
N ALA A 24 -7.19 9.19 7.09
CA ALA A 24 -7.60 10.38 6.34
C ALA A 24 -6.86 10.47 5.00
N PHE A 25 -5.53 10.31 5.01
CA PHE A 25 -4.72 10.31 3.79
C PHE A 25 -5.18 9.23 2.79
N CYS A 26 -5.44 8.01 3.25
CA CYS A 26 -5.91 6.93 2.38
C CYS A 26 -7.27 7.23 1.74
N VAL A 27 -8.15 7.95 2.44
CA VAL A 27 -9.46 8.37 1.90
C VAL A 27 -9.27 9.45 0.85
N GLU A 28 -8.51 10.49 1.19
CA GLU A 28 -8.35 11.70 0.37
C GLU A 28 -7.53 11.45 -0.89
N GLU A 29 -6.38 10.80 -0.75
CA GLU A 29 -5.42 10.64 -1.85
C GLU A 29 -5.62 9.35 -2.63
N TRP A 30 -6.05 8.27 -1.96
CA TRP A 30 -6.14 6.94 -2.58
C TRP A 30 -7.57 6.44 -2.77
N GLY A 31 -8.58 7.19 -2.32
CA GLY A 31 -9.99 6.80 -2.43
C GLY A 31 -10.31 5.48 -1.72
N LEU A 32 -9.53 5.11 -0.70
CA LEU A 32 -9.69 3.85 0.03
C LEU A 32 -10.64 4.02 1.23
N PRO A 33 -11.32 2.94 1.66
CA PRO A 33 -12.12 2.98 2.87
C PRO A 33 -11.28 3.35 4.10
N PRO A 34 -11.80 4.14 5.06
CA PRO A 34 -11.05 4.55 6.26
C PRO A 34 -10.43 3.37 7.02
N ILE A 35 -11.15 2.24 7.08
CA ILE A 35 -10.66 1.03 7.73
C ILE A 35 -9.40 0.44 7.06
N THR A 36 -9.23 0.58 5.74
CA THR A 36 -7.99 0.17 5.06
C THR A 36 -6.82 1.00 5.58
N GLY A 37 -7.00 2.32 5.67
CA GLY A 37 -5.97 3.21 6.19
C GLY A 37 -5.69 3.01 7.68
N ARG A 38 -6.70 2.69 8.49
CA ARG A 38 -6.49 2.32 9.91
C ARG A 38 -5.66 1.05 10.07
N ILE A 39 -5.93 0.02 9.26
CA ILE A 39 -5.16 -1.22 9.26
C ILE A 39 -3.72 -0.94 8.83
N LEU A 40 -3.55 -0.21 7.72
CA LEU A 40 -2.23 0.15 7.19
C LEU A 40 -1.44 0.92 8.24
N GLY A 41 -2.04 1.97 8.80
CA GLY A 41 -1.47 2.77 9.87
C GLY A 41 -1.00 1.85 10.99
N LEU A 42 -1.92 1.17 11.66
CA LEU A 42 -1.59 0.34 12.82
C LEU A 42 -0.40 -0.59 12.57
N LEU A 43 -0.36 -1.25 11.41
CA LEU A 43 0.70 -2.21 11.06
C LEU A 43 2.06 -1.57 10.76
N MET A 44 2.14 -0.28 10.43
CA MET A 44 3.44 0.39 10.21
C MET A 44 4.16 0.73 11.51
N ILE A 45 3.45 0.89 12.63
CA ILE A 45 4.04 1.36 13.90
C ILE A 45 3.86 0.39 15.06
N CYS A 46 3.12 -0.71 14.88
CA CYS A 46 2.90 -1.65 15.98
C CYS A 46 4.17 -2.40 16.37
N ASP A 47 4.34 -2.63 17.67
CA ASP A 47 5.38 -3.47 18.25
C ASP A 47 4.74 -4.51 19.18
N PRO A 48 4.90 -5.84 18.96
CA PRO A 48 5.64 -6.49 17.87
C PRO A 48 5.07 -6.20 16.46
N PRO A 49 5.88 -6.33 15.39
CA PRO A 49 5.51 -5.92 14.03
C PRO A 49 4.41 -6.80 13.41
N GLU A 50 4.19 -7.99 13.95
CA GLU A 50 3.08 -8.84 13.56
C GLU A 50 1.86 -8.73 14.50
N ARG A 51 0.67 -8.68 13.88
CA ARG A 51 -0.62 -8.70 14.57
C ARG A 51 -1.57 -9.70 13.94
N SER A 52 -2.30 -10.42 14.78
CA SER A 52 -3.41 -11.26 14.32
C SER A 52 -4.60 -10.39 13.88
N ALA A 53 -5.48 -10.95 13.04
CA ALA A 53 -6.71 -10.24 12.66
C ALA A 53 -7.59 -9.86 13.86
N GLY A 54 -7.55 -10.64 14.95
CA GLY A 54 -8.27 -10.31 16.18
C GLY A 54 -7.70 -9.08 16.87
N GLN A 55 -6.38 -9.00 17.01
CA GLN A 55 -5.70 -7.86 17.63
C GLN A 55 -5.86 -6.58 16.79
N ILE A 56 -5.81 -6.69 15.46
CA ILE A 56 -6.06 -5.53 14.58
C ILE A 56 -7.50 -5.02 14.78
N ALA A 57 -8.49 -5.93 14.77
CA ALA A 57 -9.90 -5.59 14.93
C ALA A 57 -10.17 -4.89 16.26
N GLU A 58 -9.57 -5.40 17.34
CA GLU A 58 -9.66 -4.82 18.67
C GLU A 58 -8.99 -3.43 18.73
N ALA A 59 -7.79 -3.29 18.19
CA ALA A 59 -7.05 -2.03 18.22
C ALA A 59 -7.81 -0.89 17.51
N ILE A 60 -8.37 -1.16 16.32
CA ILE A 60 -9.07 -0.15 15.51
C ILE A 60 -10.59 -0.13 15.74
N GLN A 61 -11.09 -0.87 16.75
CA GLN A 61 -12.52 -0.96 17.11
C GLN A 61 -13.43 -1.31 15.92
N ALA A 62 -13.02 -2.31 15.12
CA ALA A 62 -13.74 -2.75 13.93
C ALA A 62 -14.18 -4.22 14.02
N SER A 63 -15.18 -4.60 13.21
CA SER A 63 -15.63 -6.00 13.16
C SER A 63 -14.68 -6.87 12.34
N ARG A 64 -14.52 -8.15 12.70
CA ARG A 64 -13.71 -9.10 11.92
C ARG A 64 -14.21 -9.25 10.47
N ALA A 65 -15.52 -9.10 10.26
CA ALA A 65 -16.12 -9.15 8.95
C ALA A 65 -15.62 -7.99 8.07
N SER A 66 -15.57 -6.76 8.59
CA SER A 66 -15.07 -5.61 7.84
C SER A 66 -13.56 -5.69 7.59
N LEU A 67 -12.77 -6.32 8.47
CA LEU A 67 -11.33 -6.51 8.24
C LEU A 67 -11.04 -7.40 7.02
N THR A 68 -11.85 -8.42 6.76
CA THR A 68 -11.48 -9.51 5.83
C THR A 68 -11.23 -9.01 4.41
N SER A 69 -12.09 -8.15 3.86
CA SER A 69 -11.92 -7.59 2.51
C SER A 69 -10.74 -6.62 2.43
N ASN A 70 -10.56 -5.78 3.45
CA ASN A 70 -9.48 -4.78 3.50
C ASN A 70 -8.10 -5.45 3.66
N MET A 71 -8.00 -6.47 4.52
CA MET A 71 -6.79 -7.29 4.66
C MET A 71 -6.46 -8.02 3.37
N ARG A 72 -7.47 -8.57 2.68
CA ARG A 72 -7.29 -9.19 1.36
C ARG A 72 -6.74 -8.19 0.35
N PHE A 73 -7.32 -6.99 0.29
CA PHE A 73 -6.85 -5.92 -0.59
C PHE A 73 -5.38 -5.57 -0.33
N LEU A 74 -5.02 -5.26 0.93
CA LEU A 74 -3.65 -4.92 1.33
C LEU A 74 -2.66 -6.06 1.04
N THR A 75 -3.10 -7.31 1.17
CA THR A 75 -2.29 -8.49 0.80
C THR A 75 -2.11 -8.60 -0.71
N THR A 76 -3.17 -8.36 -1.49
CA THR A 76 -3.14 -8.44 -2.95
C THR A 76 -2.21 -7.39 -3.56
N ILE A 77 -2.25 -6.14 -3.06
CA ILE A 77 -1.32 -5.09 -3.53
C ILE A 77 0.10 -5.33 -3.03
N GLY A 78 0.25 -6.12 -1.95
CA GLY A 78 1.53 -6.57 -1.42
C GLY A 78 2.12 -5.70 -0.32
N LEU A 79 1.34 -4.79 0.26
CA LEU A 79 1.76 -4.02 1.44
C LEU A 79 1.77 -4.88 2.70
N VAL A 80 0.82 -5.81 2.82
CA VAL A 80 0.70 -6.69 4.00
C VAL A 80 0.99 -8.13 3.62
N ARG A 81 1.74 -8.82 4.47
CA ARG A 81 2.02 -10.25 4.33
C ARG A 81 1.44 -11.04 5.48
N LYS A 82 0.88 -12.21 5.17
CA LYS A 82 0.50 -13.22 6.15
C LYS A 82 1.74 -13.99 6.61
N VAL A 83 2.01 -13.99 7.91
CA VAL A 83 3.12 -14.71 8.54
C VAL A 83 2.60 -15.78 9.51
N ARG A 84 3.42 -16.81 9.75
CA ARG A 84 3.15 -17.87 10.73
C ARG A 84 4.16 -17.77 11.87
N VAL A 85 3.66 -17.78 13.10
CA VAL A 85 4.49 -17.83 14.30
C VAL A 85 4.62 -19.31 14.72
N PRO A 86 5.85 -19.84 14.93
CA PRO A 86 6.05 -21.23 15.34
C PRO A 86 5.30 -21.55 16.64
N GLY A 87 4.61 -22.69 16.67
CA GLY A 87 3.82 -23.11 17.84
C GLY A 87 2.43 -22.47 17.95
N ASP A 88 2.12 -21.47 17.13
CA ASP A 88 0.78 -20.87 17.06
C ASP A 88 0.07 -21.24 15.75
N ARG A 89 -1.22 -21.58 15.84
CA ARG A 89 -2.09 -21.86 14.70
C ARG A 89 -2.71 -20.58 14.13
N THR A 90 -2.61 -19.47 14.85
CA THR A 90 -3.14 -18.16 14.49
C THR A 90 -2.37 -17.58 13.31
N SER A 91 -3.12 -16.94 12.43
CA SER A 91 -2.55 -16.20 11.31
C SER A 91 -2.22 -14.78 11.74
N TYR A 92 -0.98 -14.37 11.48
CA TYR A 92 -0.48 -13.04 11.77
C TYR A 92 -0.22 -12.27 10.49
N PHE A 93 -0.19 -10.95 10.60
CA PHE A 93 -0.02 -10.03 9.48
C PHE A 93 0.98 -8.95 9.85
N ARG A 94 1.83 -8.57 8.90
CA ARG A 94 2.82 -7.50 9.04
C ARG A 94 3.06 -6.79 7.72
N ILE A 95 3.66 -5.60 7.79
CA ILE A 95 4.28 -4.93 6.65
C ILE A 95 5.77 -5.31 6.68
N GLU A 96 6.31 -5.72 5.54
CA GLU A 96 7.75 -5.99 5.39
C GLU A 96 8.49 -4.66 5.13
N ASP A 97 9.76 -4.58 5.52
CA ASP A 97 10.58 -3.36 5.36
C ASP A 97 10.67 -2.92 3.89
N ASP A 98 10.70 -3.88 2.96
CA ASP A 98 10.78 -3.65 1.51
C ASP A 98 9.40 -3.62 0.80
N ALA A 99 8.29 -3.66 1.54
CA ALA A 99 6.96 -3.77 0.96
C ALA A 99 6.60 -2.55 0.08
N TRP A 100 6.97 -1.34 0.53
CA TRP A 100 6.72 -0.11 -0.22
C TRP A 100 7.46 -0.09 -1.55
N GLN A 101 8.75 -0.43 -1.56
CA GLN A 101 9.54 -0.53 -2.77
C GLN A 101 8.93 -1.51 -3.77
N LYS A 102 8.52 -2.71 -3.30
CA LYS A 102 7.86 -3.71 -4.14
C LYS A 102 6.53 -3.23 -4.72
N VAL A 103 5.73 -2.50 -3.92
CA VAL A 103 4.45 -1.95 -4.35
C VAL A 103 4.64 -0.88 -5.41
N ILE A 104 5.60 0.03 -5.20
CA ILE A 104 5.95 1.08 -6.15
C ILE A 104 6.45 0.46 -7.46
N GLN A 105 7.39 -0.49 -7.39
CA GLN A 105 7.90 -1.17 -8.59
C GLN A 105 6.78 -1.85 -9.38
N ARG A 106 5.91 -2.61 -8.71
CA ARG A 106 4.76 -3.25 -9.37
C ARG A 106 3.81 -2.24 -10.04
N LYS A 107 3.65 -1.06 -9.45
CA LYS A 107 2.83 0.01 -10.01
C LYS A 107 3.48 0.57 -11.28
N LEU A 108 4.79 0.83 -11.26
CA LEU A 108 5.56 1.27 -12.42
C LEU A 108 5.50 0.23 -13.55
N ASP A 109 5.73 -1.05 -13.25
CA ASP A 109 5.62 -2.14 -14.22
C ASP A 109 4.20 -2.23 -14.82
N GLY A 110 3.17 -1.97 -14.00
CA GLY A 110 1.78 -1.91 -14.44
C GLY A 110 1.51 -0.76 -15.41
N LEU A 111 2.03 0.43 -15.12
CA LEU A 111 1.93 1.61 -15.98
C LEU A 111 2.66 1.37 -17.31
N GLY A 112 3.84 0.74 -17.27
CA GLY A 112 4.59 0.35 -18.46
C GLY A 112 3.83 -0.61 -19.37
N ARG A 113 3.20 -1.64 -18.79
CA ARG A 113 2.33 -2.59 -19.51
C ARG A 113 1.08 -1.92 -20.08
N PHE A 114 0.49 -0.98 -19.35
CA PHE A 114 -0.66 -0.23 -19.84
C PHE A 114 -0.29 0.68 -21.02
N GLY A 115 0.91 1.29 -21.01
CA GLY A 115 1.41 2.06 -22.16
C GLY A 115 1.48 1.24 -23.45
N ALA A 116 1.91 -0.03 -23.36
CA ALA A 116 1.93 -0.95 -24.50
C ALA A 116 0.52 -1.33 -25.00
N ILE A 117 -0.49 -1.34 -24.11
CA ILE A 117 -1.89 -1.52 -24.51
C ILE A 117 -2.43 -0.25 -25.18
N ALA A 118 -2.08 0.93 -24.66
CA ALA A 118 -2.50 2.20 -25.22
C ALA A 118 -2.04 2.37 -26.67
N GLU A 119 -0.82 1.91 -27.00
CA GLU A 119 -0.29 1.89 -28.37
C GLU A 119 -1.20 1.16 -29.37
N GLN A 120 -1.80 0.04 -28.96
CA GLN A 120 -2.73 -0.72 -29.80
C GLN A 120 -3.99 0.09 -30.14
N GLY A 121 -4.35 1.06 -29.28
CA GLY A 121 -5.48 1.95 -29.52
C GLY A 121 -5.30 2.87 -30.72
N LEU A 122 -4.06 3.24 -31.07
CA LEU A 122 -3.81 4.11 -32.25
C LEU A 122 -4.20 3.43 -33.56
N ALA A 123 -3.96 2.13 -33.66
CA ALA A 123 -4.38 1.34 -34.80
C ALA A 123 -5.92 1.31 -34.96
N LEU A 124 -6.67 1.51 -33.87
CA LEU A 124 -8.13 1.58 -33.87
C LEU A 124 -8.66 2.98 -34.17
N THR A 125 -7.97 4.03 -33.73
CA THR A 125 -8.41 5.41 -33.94
C THR A 125 -8.01 5.96 -35.31
N GLY A 126 -6.95 5.43 -35.91
CA GLY A 126 -6.22 6.10 -36.98
C GLY A 126 -5.39 7.27 -36.43
N GLU A 127 -4.33 7.66 -37.14
CA GLU A 127 -3.36 8.67 -36.67
C GLU A 127 -3.99 10.04 -36.41
N ASP A 128 -5.00 10.44 -37.20
CA ASP A 128 -5.73 11.71 -37.06
C ASP A 128 -7.14 11.55 -36.47
N GLY A 129 -7.42 10.40 -35.85
CA GLY A 129 -8.73 10.11 -35.30
C GLY A 129 -9.07 10.96 -34.06
N PRO A 130 -10.36 11.21 -33.74
CA PRO A 130 -10.78 11.99 -32.57
C PRO A 130 -10.31 11.45 -31.20
N GLY A 131 -9.67 10.29 -31.15
CA GLY A 131 -9.08 9.68 -29.95
C GLY A 131 -7.55 9.59 -29.94
N ALA A 132 -6.87 9.85 -31.06
CA ALA A 132 -5.44 9.67 -31.18
C ALA A 132 -4.66 10.55 -30.20
N GLU A 133 -5.07 11.81 -30.04
CA GLU A 133 -4.42 12.74 -29.11
C GLU A 133 -4.52 12.28 -27.65
N ARG A 134 -5.65 11.67 -27.24
CA ARG A 134 -5.80 11.12 -25.87
C ARG A 134 -4.81 9.98 -25.63
N ILE A 135 -4.59 9.14 -26.64
CA ILE A 135 -3.68 8.01 -26.57
C ILE A 135 -2.23 8.50 -26.56
N HIS A 136 -1.86 9.43 -27.45
CA HIS A 136 -0.53 10.05 -27.46
C HIS A 136 -0.21 10.75 -26.12
N ASN A 137 -1.18 11.43 -25.52
CA ASN A 137 -0.99 12.06 -24.22
C ASN A 137 -0.73 11.00 -23.12
N ALA A 138 -1.53 9.93 -23.08
CA ALA A 138 -1.30 8.83 -22.16
C ALA A 138 0.08 8.19 -22.35
N GLN A 139 0.48 7.88 -23.59
CA GLN A 139 1.79 7.32 -23.90
C GLN A 139 2.93 8.21 -23.42
N ARG A 140 2.91 9.50 -23.78
CA ARG A 140 3.94 10.47 -23.38
C ARG A 140 4.09 10.56 -21.86
N SER A 141 2.96 10.59 -21.14
CA SER A 141 2.96 10.67 -19.68
C SER A 141 3.53 9.40 -19.03
N LEU A 142 3.14 8.22 -19.54
CA LEU A 142 3.59 6.92 -19.02
C LEU A 142 5.06 6.64 -19.37
N THR A 143 5.52 7.06 -20.54
CA THR A 143 6.94 6.97 -20.94
C THR A 143 7.78 7.89 -20.08
N TRP A 144 7.39 9.16 -19.91
CA TRP A 144 8.12 10.09 -19.05
C TRP A 144 8.30 9.55 -17.61
N LEU A 145 7.24 8.98 -17.03
CA LEU A 145 7.32 8.43 -15.68
C LEU A 145 8.23 7.20 -15.59
N ARG A 146 8.26 6.37 -16.63
CA ARG A 146 9.13 5.21 -16.71
C ARG A 146 10.59 5.64 -16.78
N ASP A 147 10.90 6.56 -17.70
CA ASP A 147 12.25 7.07 -17.89
C ASP A 147 12.76 7.72 -16.59
N LEU A 148 11.91 8.51 -15.91
CA LEU A 148 12.23 9.09 -14.61
C LEU A 148 12.58 8.04 -13.54
N ALA A 149 11.87 6.92 -13.51
CA ALA A 149 12.11 5.84 -12.55
C ALA A 149 13.38 5.04 -12.90
N ASP A 150 13.64 4.83 -14.19
CA ASP A 150 14.85 4.13 -14.66
C ASP A 150 16.13 4.94 -14.38
N ASP A 151 16.04 6.27 -14.48
CA ASP A 151 17.14 7.20 -14.15
C ASP A 151 17.40 7.34 -12.63
N HIS A 152 16.39 7.01 -11.80
CA HIS A 152 16.44 7.14 -10.34
C HIS A 152 15.91 5.88 -9.64
N PRO A 153 16.63 4.75 -9.72
CA PRO A 153 16.17 3.50 -9.12
C PRO A 153 16.08 3.60 -7.60
N LEU A 154 15.06 2.98 -7.02
CA LEU A 154 14.94 2.83 -5.57
C LEU A 154 16.02 1.86 -5.07
N GLU A 155 17.01 2.36 -4.33
CA GLU A 155 18.01 1.53 -3.67
C GLU A 155 17.35 0.67 -2.57
N PRO A 156 17.77 -0.60 -2.42
CA PRO A 156 17.26 -1.51 -1.39
C PRO A 156 17.76 -1.19 0.03
#